data_AF-A0A7S1GLN1-F1
#
_entry.id   AF-A0A7S1GLN1-F1
#
_cell.length_a   1.000
_cell.length_b   1.000
_cell.length_c   1.000
_cell.angle_alpha   90.00
_cell.angle_beta   90.00
_cell.angle_gamma   90.00
#
_symmetry.space_group_name_H-M   'P 1'
#
loop_
_entity.id
_entity.type
_entity.pdbx_description
1 polymer ?
#
loop_
_entity_poly.entity_id
_entity_poly.type
_entity_poly.pdbx_seq_one_letter_code
_entity_poly.pdbx_strand_id
1 'polypeptide(L)'
;RFPTSILMLDGYLLIVIIVCFELATQDIINDEDNMEETSLPYAPLIILFLGGTYFLARELVQIISLWSLGSFSSWFYDPTNWLDMSVIVLVYYYAVIMMHPRLGYNDKFRSGVALTKGVLWLAVISFLKSTLVDFAVFVGGVFYVLQRLAAFLMAVAVILLAFAQMFFIVYSQTDICTTQVEDEPGLGESYCRFPHCKFGLSLLKVYTMMMGEIGDETRYETSRVAQYLYVGYAFLVVILLSNVLIAIVTDSYEIIQNDRAAIVFWSNRLDFVAEMDAIAYGFRNRTRFLGGDRPSGAMGTPQVQESPYSSGIMHEQSGQGSKSIFYDGWKSIVQLFDQNLYDDIDLSPQNIEFWCYFFFQGAAVLVVIPLWIIAGLVTAGWLWPPQIREYLFVQKETAISRADLEKQKLEQLKEIQSNIKTLKSDVRREMANDRDEVIRMKSEVEAVQSEVMSDLQQVRELMTTLLDMGRQRGGGR
;
A
#
# COMPACT_ATOMS: atom_id res chain seq x y z
N ARG A 1 14.74 11.18 -16.75
CA ARG A 1 15.37 9.94 -17.30
C ARG A 1 16.38 9.31 -16.33
N PHE A 2 17.20 10.11 -15.64
CA PHE A 2 18.15 9.64 -14.62
C PHE A 2 17.54 8.94 -13.38
N PRO A 3 16.38 9.35 -12.82
CA PRO A 3 15.89 8.76 -11.57
C PRO A 3 15.40 7.32 -11.71
N THR A 4 14.84 6.94 -12.86
CA THR A 4 14.34 5.57 -13.08
C THR A 4 15.45 4.54 -13.25
N SER A 5 16.60 4.92 -13.81
CA SER A 5 17.75 4.00 -13.91
C SER A 5 18.38 3.71 -12.56
N ILE A 6 18.42 4.68 -11.65
CA ILE A 6 18.93 4.47 -10.29
C ILE A 6 18.03 3.50 -9.52
N LEU A 7 16.71 3.69 -9.59
CA LEU A 7 15.76 2.75 -8.99
C LEU A 7 15.94 1.31 -9.50
N MET A 8 16.11 1.15 -10.81
CA MET A 8 16.32 -0.18 -11.39
C MET A 8 17.64 -0.81 -10.94
N LEU A 9 18.69 0.00 -10.82
CA LEU A 9 19.97 -0.45 -10.30
C LEU A 9 19.86 -0.86 -8.82
N ASP A 10 19.12 -0.10 -8.01
CA ASP A 10 18.85 -0.44 -6.60
C ASP A 10 18.14 -1.79 -6.48
N GLY A 11 17.08 -1.99 -7.27
CA GLY A 11 16.35 -3.26 -7.30
C GLY A 11 17.22 -4.45 -7.72
N TYR A 12 18.05 -4.27 -8.75
CA TYR A 12 18.97 -5.30 -9.22
C TYR A 12 20.04 -5.64 -8.17
N LEU A 13 20.70 -4.62 -7.60
CA LEU A 13 21.71 -4.81 -6.56
C LEU A 13 21.12 -5.46 -5.32
N LEU A 14 19.89 -5.12 -4.94
CA LEU A 14 19.21 -5.76 -3.81
C LEU A 14 19.00 -7.27 -4.06
N ILE A 15 18.56 -7.67 -5.25
CA ILE A 15 18.40 -9.08 -5.62
C ILE A 15 19.76 -9.79 -5.62
N VAL A 16 20.79 -9.17 -6.20
CA VAL A 16 22.15 -9.72 -6.23
C VAL A 16 22.70 -9.92 -4.81
N ILE A 17 22.47 -8.95 -3.90
CA ILE A 17 22.85 -9.09 -2.49
C ILE A 17 22.13 -10.26 -1.86
N ILE A 18 20.81 -10.44 -2.07
CA ILE A 18 20.06 -11.57 -1.50
C ILE A 18 20.61 -12.91 -1.97
N VAL A 19 20.90 -13.05 -3.27
CA VAL A 19 21.45 -14.29 -3.84
C VAL A 19 22.87 -14.54 -3.32
N CYS A 20 23.74 -13.53 -3.32
CA CYS A 20 25.11 -13.69 -2.83
C CYS A 20 25.14 -13.94 -1.31
N PHE A 21 24.20 -13.36 -0.57
CA PHE A 21 24.06 -13.60 0.87
C PHE A 21 23.66 -15.05 1.10
N GLU A 22 22.71 -15.60 0.33
CA GLU A 22 22.32 -17.00 0.43
C GLU A 22 23.45 -17.96 0.06
N LEU A 23 24.20 -17.69 -1.01
CA LEU A 23 25.33 -18.54 -1.39
C LEU A 23 26.42 -18.53 -0.30
N ALA A 24 26.77 -17.34 0.19
CA ALA A 24 27.76 -17.22 1.27
C ALA A 24 27.33 -17.90 2.58
N THR A 25 26.03 -17.86 2.92
CA THR A 25 25.52 -18.50 4.13
C THR A 25 25.48 -20.02 3.98
N GLN A 26 25.03 -20.53 2.83
CA GLN A 26 24.99 -21.96 2.55
C GLN A 26 26.38 -22.58 2.57
N ASP A 27 27.37 -21.92 1.95
CA ASP A 27 28.74 -22.41 1.94
C ASP A 27 29.29 -22.57 3.37
N ILE A 28 29.03 -21.60 4.25
CA ILE A 28 29.49 -21.66 5.65
C ILE A 28 28.74 -22.73 6.47
N ILE A 29 27.45 -22.91 6.23
CA ILE A 29 26.66 -23.94 6.92
C ILE A 29 27.08 -25.34 6.46
N ASN A 30 27.36 -25.53 5.17
CA ASN A 30 27.76 -26.83 4.61
C ASN A 30 29.20 -27.21 4.95
N ASP A 31 30.10 -26.22 5.12
CA ASP A 31 31.49 -26.45 5.54
C ASP A 31 31.57 -26.98 6.98
N GLU A 32 30.57 -26.72 7.82
CA GLU A 32 30.47 -27.26 9.18
C GLU A 32 30.46 -28.81 9.19
N ASP A 33 29.88 -29.43 8.17
CA ASP A 33 29.75 -30.88 8.09
C ASP A 33 30.99 -31.56 7.50
N ASN A 34 31.82 -30.81 6.76
CA ASN A 34 33.00 -31.33 6.06
C ASN A 34 34.27 -30.69 6.63
N MET A 35 34.94 -31.36 7.58
CA MET A 35 36.22 -30.92 8.17
C MET A 35 37.41 -30.84 7.18
N GLU A 36 37.17 -30.90 5.87
CA GLU A 36 38.19 -30.76 4.84
C GLU A 36 38.42 -29.27 4.52
N GLU A 37 39.66 -28.87 4.23
CA GLU A 37 40.02 -27.48 3.90
C GLU A 37 39.32 -27.01 2.60
N THR A 38 38.07 -26.59 2.70
CA THR A 38 37.32 -26.04 1.56
C THR A 38 37.77 -24.60 1.29
N SER A 39 38.01 -24.30 0.00
CA SER A 39 38.36 -22.94 -0.43
C SER A 39 37.24 -21.95 -0.10
N LEU A 40 37.54 -20.93 0.70
CA LEU A 40 36.59 -19.88 1.07
C LEU A 40 35.95 -19.24 -0.18
N PRO A 41 34.62 -19.06 -0.20
CA PRO A 41 33.90 -18.43 -1.31
C PRO A 41 34.10 -16.92 -1.28
N TYR A 42 35.27 -16.45 -1.73
CA TYR A 42 35.60 -15.02 -1.75
C TYR A 42 34.69 -14.21 -2.69
N ALA A 43 34.18 -14.83 -3.75
CA ALA A 43 33.37 -14.14 -4.77
C ALA A 43 32.05 -13.54 -4.22
N PRO A 44 31.14 -14.31 -3.60
CA PRO A 44 29.90 -13.75 -3.05
C PRO A 44 30.16 -12.72 -1.95
N LEU A 45 31.19 -12.92 -1.11
CA LEU A 45 31.57 -11.97 -0.06
C LEU A 45 32.01 -10.62 -0.63
N ILE A 46 32.84 -10.61 -1.68
CA ILE A 46 33.25 -9.36 -2.36
C ILE A 46 32.02 -8.63 -2.90
N ILE A 47 31.07 -9.36 -3.50
CA ILE A 47 29.84 -8.78 -4.04
C ILE A 47 28.97 -8.20 -2.91
N LEU A 48 28.89 -8.86 -1.75
CA LEU A 48 28.17 -8.34 -0.59
C LEU A 48 28.78 -7.03 -0.07
N PHE A 49 30.11 -6.96 0.04
CA PHE A 49 30.78 -5.72 0.44
C PHE A 49 30.58 -4.60 -0.59
N LEU A 50 30.64 -4.91 -1.88
CA LEU A 50 30.41 -3.94 -2.95
C LEU A 50 28.97 -3.41 -2.92
N GLY A 51 27.99 -4.31 -2.79
CA GLY A 51 26.58 -3.98 -2.69
C GLY A 51 26.25 -3.17 -1.44
N GLY A 52 26.77 -3.57 -0.28
CA GLY A 52 26.64 -2.80 0.96
C GLY A 52 27.26 -1.40 0.86
N THR A 53 28.40 -1.29 0.17
CA THR A 53 29.08 0.01 -0.03
C THR A 53 28.29 0.92 -0.96
N TYR A 54 27.66 0.35 -1.99
CA TYR A 54 26.75 1.08 -2.86
C TYR A 54 25.56 1.66 -2.07
N PHE A 55 24.86 0.84 -1.29
CA PHE A 55 23.71 1.32 -0.50
C PHE A 55 24.14 2.34 0.57
N LEU A 56 25.27 2.12 1.24
CA LEU A 56 25.82 3.07 2.20
C LEU A 56 26.13 4.42 1.53
N ALA A 57 26.77 4.42 0.36
CA ALA A 57 27.06 5.65 -0.36
C ALA A 57 25.78 6.40 -0.77
N ARG A 58 24.74 5.67 -1.18
CA ARG A 58 23.41 6.22 -1.50
C ARG A 58 22.78 6.89 -0.28
N GLU A 59 22.71 6.20 0.86
CA GLU A 59 22.15 6.75 2.11
C GLU A 59 22.92 7.97 2.61
N LEU A 60 24.26 7.95 2.51
CA LEU A 60 25.08 9.11 2.88
C LEU A 60 24.77 10.33 2.01
N VAL A 61 24.57 10.13 0.70
CA VAL A 61 24.17 11.22 -0.21
C VAL A 61 22.80 11.77 0.17
N GLN A 62 21.83 10.91 0.50
CA GLN A 62 20.50 11.32 0.96
C GLN A 62 20.58 12.12 2.26
N ILE A 63 21.29 11.63 3.27
CA ILE A 63 21.50 12.31 4.56
C ILE A 63 22.13 13.69 4.36
N ILE A 64 23.21 13.78 3.56
CA ILE A 64 23.88 15.05 3.27
C ILE A 64 22.92 16.03 2.58
N SER A 65 22.08 15.53 1.66
CA SER A 65 21.11 16.36 0.94
C SER A 65 20.04 16.92 1.89
N LEU A 66 19.47 16.10 2.77
CA LEU A 66 18.45 16.50 3.73
C LEU A 66 19.00 17.41 4.83
N TRP A 67 20.26 17.18 5.24
CA TRP A 67 20.97 18.08 6.14
C TRP A 67 21.14 19.45 5.47
N SER A 68 21.56 19.51 4.21
CA SER A 68 21.73 20.78 3.51
C SER A 68 20.44 21.60 3.38
N LEU A 69 19.28 20.92 3.35
CA LEU A 69 17.95 21.54 3.30
C LEU A 69 17.40 21.91 4.69
N GLY A 70 18.11 21.58 5.78
CA GLY A 70 17.65 21.81 7.15
C GLY A 70 16.49 20.91 7.59
N SER A 71 16.17 19.86 6.81
CA SER A 71 15.05 18.95 7.05
C SER A 71 15.49 17.59 7.60
N PHE A 72 16.61 17.53 8.33
CA PHE A 72 17.17 16.27 8.83
C PHE A 72 16.21 15.49 9.76
N SER A 73 15.30 16.18 10.43
CA SER A 73 14.26 15.55 11.27
C SER A 73 13.39 14.58 10.47
N SER A 74 13.04 14.92 9.22
CA SER A 74 12.21 14.07 8.36
C SER A 74 12.83 12.70 8.09
N TRP A 75 14.17 12.64 7.99
CA TRP A 75 14.90 11.39 7.76
C TRP A 75 14.69 10.38 8.89
N PHE A 76 14.68 10.84 10.15
CA PHE A 76 14.50 9.97 11.33
C PHE A 76 13.07 9.47 11.50
N TYR A 77 12.06 10.17 10.98
CA TYR A 77 10.66 9.76 11.12
C TYR A 77 10.20 8.81 10.02
N ASP A 78 10.96 8.67 8.94
CA ASP A 78 10.61 7.75 7.85
C ASP A 78 11.09 6.32 8.19
N PRO A 79 10.17 5.35 8.37
CA PRO A 79 10.53 3.96 8.65
C PRO A 79 11.31 3.28 7.51
N THR A 80 11.24 3.82 6.29
CA THR A 80 11.94 3.29 5.12
C THR A 80 13.45 3.46 5.27
N ASN A 81 13.90 4.64 5.72
CA ASN A 81 15.32 4.92 5.95
C ASN A 81 15.89 4.01 7.06
N TRP A 82 15.11 3.72 8.09
CA TRP A 82 15.51 2.78 9.14
C TRP A 82 15.66 1.35 8.63
N LEU A 83 14.77 0.92 7.71
CA LEU A 83 14.88 -0.38 7.07
C LEU A 83 16.15 -0.47 6.22
N ASP A 84 16.44 0.55 5.41
CA ASP A 84 17.62 0.59 4.55
C ASP A 84 18.92 0.61 5.36
N MET A 85 18.97 1.40 6.45
CA MET A 85 20.09 1.37 7.40
C MET A 85 20.23 0.00 8.09
N SER A 86 19.13 -0.65 8.43
CA SER A 86 19.14 -1.99 9.03
C SER A 86 19.70 -3.03 8.06
N VAL A 87 19.33 -2.96 6.77
CA VAL A 87 19.88 -3.82 5.71
C VAL A 87 21.39 -3.61 5.61
N ILE A 88 21.86 -2.37 5.52
CA ILE A 88 23.29 -2.05 5.38
C ILE A 88 24.06 -2.62 6.57
N VAL A 89 23.63 -2.32 7.80
CA VAL A 89 24.31 -2.77 9.01
C VAL A 89 24.34 -4.29 9.12
N LEU A 90 23.22 -4.97 8.88
CA LEU A 90 23.13 -6.43 8.98
C LEU A 90 23.97 -7.12 7.90
N VAL A 91 23.94 -6.65 6.66
CA VAL A 91 24.75 -7.21 5.56
C VAL A 91 26.23 -7.07 5.87
N TYR A 92 26.70 -5.89 6.29
CA TYR A 92 28.10 -5.72 6.67
C TYR A 92 28.50 -6.56 7.89
N TYR A 93 27.65 -6.58 8.93
CA TYR A 93 27.93 -7.34 10.15
C TYR A 93 28.10 -8.83 9.86
N TYR A 94 27.15 -9.43 9.15
CA TYR A 94 27.23 -10.85 8.81
C TYR A 94 28.29 -11.14 7.74
N ALA A 95 28.55 -10.26 6.77
CA ALA A 95 29.66 -10.44 5.84
C ALA A 95 31.03 -10.47 6.56
N VAL A 96 31.22 -9.64 7.59
CA VAL A 96 32.44 -9.66 8.42
C VAL A 96 32.53 -10.94 9.26
N ILE A 97 31.42 -11.44 9.81
CA ILE A 97 31.39 -12.73 10.52
C ILE A 97 31.73 -13.88 9.57
N MET A 98 31.17 -13.88 8.36
CA MET A 98 31.43 -14.89 7.33
C MET A 98 32.89 -14.91 6.87
N MET A 99 33.57 -13.76 6.91
CA MET A 99 35.01 -13.67 6.66
C MET A 99 35.86 -14.36 7.75
N HIS A 100 35.28 -14.60 8.94
CA HIS A 100 35.95 -15.24 10.08
C HIS A 100 35.16 -16.49 10.53
N PRO A 101 35.25 -17.63 9.81
CA PRO A 101 34.43 -18.83 10.06
C PRO A 101 34.43 -19.30 11.51
N ARG A 102 35.55 -19.11 12.23
CA ARG A 102 35.70 -19.44 13.66
C ARG A 102 34.65 -18.81 14.58
N LEU A 103 34.01 -17.70 14.18
CA LEU A 103 32.98 -17.02 14.96
C LEU A 103 31.55 -17.47 14.59
N GLY A 104 31.38 -18.20 13.48
CA GLY A 104 30.09 -18.53 12.85
C GLY A 104 29.39 -19.79 13.38
N TYR A 105 30.05 -20.63 14.17
CA TYR A 105 29.57 -21.97 14.54
C TYR A 105 28.47 -22.01 15.62
N ASN A 106 27.72 -20.93 15.84
CA ASN A 106 26.71 -20.86 16.89
C ASN A 106 25.30 -20.88 16.28
N ASP A 107 24.33 -21.51 16.95
CA ASP A 107 22.90 -21.40 16.61
C ASP A 107 22.41 -19.95 16.47
N LYS A 108 23.12 -19.04 17.16
CA LYS A 108 22.94 -17.59 17.07
C LYS A 108 23.24 -17.05 15.66
N PHE A 109 24.27 -17.56 14.98
CA PHE A 109 24.59 -17.20 13.60
C PHE A 109 23.48 -17.66 12.66
N ARG A 110 23.05 -18.92 12.75
CA ARG A 110 21.96 -19.47 11.91
C ARG A 110 20.66 -18.67 12.07
N SER A 111 20.28 -18.39 13.31
CA SER A 111 19.10 -17.58 13.63
C SER A 111 19.24 -16.13 13.13
N GLY A 112 20.43 -15.55 13.30
CA GLY A 112 20.73 -14.18 12.91
C GLY A 112 20.76 -13.96 11.39
N VAL A 113 21.31 -14.92 10.65
CA VAL A 113 21.29 -14.97 9.18
C VAL A 113 19.86 -15.11 8.68
N ALA A 114 19.05 -16.00 9.28
CA ALA A 114 17.65 -16.16 8.91
C ALA A 114 16.85 -14.86 9.10
N LEU A 115 17.06 -14.17 10.22
CA LEU A 115 16.46 -12.85 10.47
C LEU A 115 16.91 -11.82 9.44
N THR A 116 18.22 -11.78 9.13
CA THR A 116 18.78 -10.87 8.13
C THR A 116 18.17 -11.10 6.76
N LYS A 117 17.99 -12.36 6.36
CA LYS A 117 17.29 -12.74 5.13
C LYS A 117 15.85 -12.24 5.12
N GLY A 118 15.14 -12.35 6.26
CA GLY A 118 13.81 -11.75 6.44
C GLY A 118 13.81 -10.24 6.22
N VAL A 119 14.77 -9.51 6.80
CA VAL A 119 14.92 -8.05 6.62
C VAL A 119 15.22 -7.69 5.16
N LEU A 120 16.06 -8.46 4.46
CA LEU A 120 16.32 -8.26 3.03
C LEU A 120 15.06 -8.43 2.18
N TRP A 121 14.21 -9.42 2.47
CA TRP A 121 12.92 -9.58 1.78
C TRP A 121 11.93 -8.46 2.11
N LEU A 122 11.94 -7.95 3.34
CA LEU A 122 11.16 -6.75 3.68
C LEU A 122 11.63 -5.53 2.89
N ALA A 123 12.94 -5.39 2.65
CA ALA A 123 13.47 -4.34 1.78
C ALA A 123 13.02 -4.49 0.33
N VAL A 124 12.90 -5.73 -0.19
CA VAL A 124 12.30 -5.98 -1.51
C VAL A 124 10.83 -5.54 -1.54
N ILE A 125 10.05 -5.85 -0.50
CA ILE A 125 8.66 -5.38 -0.40
C ILE A 125 8.60 -3.84 -0.36
N SER A 126 9.49 -3.19 0.38
CA SER A 126 9.61 -1.74 0.44
C SER A 126 9.95 -1.14 -0.94
N PHE A 127 10.88 -1.76 -1.66
CA PHE A 127 11.25 -1.38 -3.02
C PHE A 127 10.10 -1.58 -4.03
N LEU A 128 9.36 -2.69 -3.93
CA LEU A 128 8.18 -2.92 -4.77
C LEU A 128 7.08 -1.90 -4.46
N LYS A 129 6.93 -1.48 -3.20
CA LYS A 129 6.00 -0.41 -2.78
C LYS A 129 6.38 0.94 -3.41
N SER A 130 7.65 1.25 -3.62
CA SER A 130 8.05 2.50 -4.30
C SER A 130 7.94 2.41 -5.82
N THR A 131 8.03 1.20 -6.40
CA THR A 131 8.08 1.01 -7.86
C THR A 131 6.71 0.72 -8.49
N LEU A 132 5.86 -0.09 -7.84
CA LEU A 132 4.59 -0.57 -8.38
C LEU A 132 3.42 0.09 -7.67
N VAL A 133 2.57 0.78 -8.42
CA VAL A 133 1.45 1.59 -7.88
C VAL A 133 0.40 0.74 -7.20
N ASP A 134 -0.06 -0.31 -7.87
CA ASP A 134 -1.09 -1.19 -7.33
C ASP A 134 -0.60 -1.89 -6.06
N PHE A 135 0.68 -2.24 -6.02
CA PHE A 135 1.33 -2.82 -4.85
C PHE A 135 1.49 -1.79 -3.72
N ALA A 136 1.84 -0.55 -4.03
CA ALA A 136 1.93 0.54 -3.06
C ALA A 136 0.59 0.79 -2.36
N VAL A 137 -0.49 0.82 -3.14
CA VAL A 137 -1.87 0.95 -2.65
C VAL A 137 -2.24 -0.24 -1.76
N PHE A 138 -1.91 -1.46 -2.19
CA PHE A 138 -2.13 -2.67 -1.41
C PHE A 138 -1.40 -2.63 -0.06
N VAL A 139 -0.08 -2.39 -0.06
CA VAL A 139 0.74 -2.34 1.15
C VAL A 139 0.28 -1.21 2.07
N GLY A 140 0.02 -0.01 1.53
CA GLY A 140 -0.54 1.10 2.29
C GLY A 140 -1.89 0.76 2.92
N GLY A 141 -2.74 0.04 2.19
CA GLY A 141 -3.99 -0.49 2.70
C GLY A 141 -3.80 -1.47 3.85
N VAL A 142 -2.88 -2.44 3.70
CA VAL A 142 -2.54 -3.39 4.77
C VAL A 142 -2.06 -2.66 6.03
N PHE A 143 -1.14 -1.69 5.91
CA PHE A 143 -0.68 -0.90 7.06
C PHE A 143 -1.81 -0.11 7.72
N TYR A 144 -2.72 0.46 6.95
CA TYR A 144 -3.88 1.18 7.49
C TYR A 144 -4.83 0.25 8.25
N VAL A 145 -5.12 -0.93 7.71
CA VAL A 145 -5.92 -1.96 8.39
C VAL A 145 -5.21 -2.39 9.68
N LEU A 146 -3.90 -2.64 9.65
CA LEU A 146 -3.12 -3.02 10.84
C LEU A 146 -3.15 -1.93 11.92
N GLN A 147 -3.04 -0.66 11.54
CA GLN A 147 -3.12 0.46 12.47
C GLN A 147 -4.49 0.54 13.14
N ARG A 148 -5.58 0.34 12.39
CA ARG A 148 -6.94 0.24 12.95
C ARG A 148 -7.11 -0.99 13.83
N LEU A 149 -6.48 -2.10 13.45
CA LEU A 149 -6.52 -3.36 14.20
C LEU A 149 -5.66 -3.31 15.47
N ALA A 150 -4.75 -2.34 15.63
CA ALA A 150 -3.83 -2.30 16.77
C ALA A 150 -4.54 -2.30 18.14
N ALA A 151 -5.63 -1.56 18.29
CA ALA A 151 -6.43 -1.57 19.52
C ALA A 151 -7.06 -2.94 19.79
N PHE A 152 -7.53 -3.62 18.74
CA PHE A 152 -8.07 -4.97 18.82
C PHE A 152 -6.98 -6.00 19.13
N LEU A 153 -5.82 -5.93 18.47
CA LEU A 153 -4.66 -6.80 18.76
C LEU A 153 -4.18 -6.65 20.20
N MET A 154 -4.20 -5.43 20.74
CA MET A 154 -3.88 -5.19 22.14
C MET A 154 -4.88 -5.89 23.09
N ALA A 155 -6.18 -5.82 22.79
CA ALA A 155 -7.20 -6.53 23.56
C ALA A 155 -7.02 -8.06 23.46
N VAL A 156 -6.77 -8.60 22.27
CA VAL A 156 -6.46 -10.02 22.04
C VAL A 156 -5.22 -10.42 22.85
N ALA A 157 -4.15 -9.62 22.81
CA ALA A 157 -2.93 -9.91 23.56
C ALA A 157 -3.17 -9.98 25.07
N VAL A 158 -3.96 -9.06 25.64
CA VAL A 158 -4.35 -9.08 27.06
C VAL A 158 -5.14 -10.35 27.40
N ILE A 159 -6.09 -10.74 26.54
CA ILE A 159 -6.90 -11.94 26.74
C ILE A 159 -6.04 -13.21 26.64
N LEU A 160 -5.16 -13.31 25.64
CA LEU A 160 -4.23 -14.44 25.49
C LEU A 160 -3.30 -14.57 26.70
N LEU A 161 -2.74 -13.46 27.20
CA LEU A 161 -1.91 -13.45 28.40
C LEU A 161 -2.70 -13.89 29.64
N ALA A 162 -3.94 -13.40 29.80
CA ALA A 162 -4.79 -13.78 30.92
C ALA A 162 -5.10 -15.29 30.93
N PHE A 163 -5.51 -15.85 29.80
CA PHE A 163 -5.78 -17.29 29.70
C PHE A 163 -4.51 -18.13 29.81
N ALA A 164 -3.38 -17.70 29.23
CA ALA A 164 -2.09 -18.36 29.38
C ALA A 164 -1.66 -18.44 30.85
N GLN A 165 -1.88 -17.37 31.61
CA GLN A 165 -1.65 -17.32 33.05
C GLN A 165 -2.62 -18.21 33.82
N MET A 166 -3.92 -18.21 33.49
CA MET A 166 -4.91 -19.09 34.13
C MET A 166 -4.57 -20.57 33.94
N PHE A 167 -4.26 -21.00 32.70
CA PHE A 167 -3.84 -22.38 32.42
C PHE A 167 -2.53 -22.72 33.13
N PHE A 168 -1.55 -21.80 33.14
CA PHE A 168 -0.30 -22.00 33.86
C PHE A 168 -0.56 -22.22 35.36
N ILE A 169 -1.42 -21.44 36.00
CA ILE A 169 -1.77 -21.61 37.42
C ILE A 169 -2.46 -22.95 37.68
N VAL A 170 -3.40 -23.36 36.82
CA VAL A 170 -4.15 -24.63 37.00
C VAL A 170 -3.23 -25.85 36.93
N TYR A 171 -2.21 -25.81 36.08
CA TYR A 171 -1.29 -26.94 35.90
C TYR A 171 0.02 -26.81 36.68
N SER A 172 0.33 -25.62 37.19
CA SER A 172 1.44 -25.41 38.10
C SER A 172 1.28 -26.32 39.32
N GLN A 173 2.32 -27.11 39.61
CA GLN A 173 2.36 -28.09 40.73
C GLN A 173 1.48 -29.33 40.58
N THR A 174 0.89 -29.60 39.41
CA THR A 174 0.21 -30.89 39.16
C THR A 174 1.20 -32.00 38.83
N ASP A 175 0.82 -33.25 39.13
CA ASP A 175 1.66 -34.43 38.85
C ASP A 175 2.04 -34.56 37.37
N ILE A 176 1.20 -34.04 36.48
CA ILE A 176 1.44 -33.96 35.03
C ILE A 176 2.72 -33.16 34.71
N CYS A 177 3.06 -32.17 35.54
CA CYS A 177 4.26 -31.35 35.36
C CYS A 177 5.47 -31.83 36.16
N THR A 178 5.26 -32.57 37.26
CA THR A 178 6.33 -33.07 38.14
C THR A 178 6.79 -34.47 37.79
N THR A 179 6.01 -35.24 37.02
CA THR A 179 6.44 -36.51 36.45
C THR A 179 7.56 -36.23 35.45
N GLN A 180 8.76 -36.06 35.99
CA GLN A 180 9.98 -36.23 35.23
C GLN A 180 9.90 -37.65 34.70
N VAL A 181 9.68 -37.78 33.39
CA VAL A 181 10.01 -39.00 32.70
C VAL A 181 11.49 -39.21 33.06
N GLU A 182 11.77 -40.19 33.93
CA GLU A 182 13.14 -40.62 34.14
C GLU A 182 13.68 -40.88 32.75
N ASP A 183 14.68 -40.10 32.34
CA ASP A 183 15.31 -40.19 31.04
C ASP A 183 15.82 -41.62 30.91
N GLU A 184 15.04 -42.52 30.28
CA GLU A 184 15.57 -43.83 29.91
C GLU A 184 16.73 -43.54 28.96
N PRO A 185 17.97 -43.89 29.36
CA PRO A 185 19.15 -43.50 28.61
C PRO A 185 19.23 -44.37 27.34
N GLY A 186 18.58 -43.95 26.26
CA GLY A 186 18.67 -44.66 24.99
C GLY A 186 17.68 -44.26 23.88
N LEU A 187 16.53 -43.68 24.20
CA LEU A 187 15.57 -43.20 23.20
C LEU A 187 15.54 -41.67 23.23
N GLY A 188 16.41 -41.08 22.40
CA GLY A 188 16.67 -39.64 22.32
C GLY A 188 15.52 -38.77 21.80
N GLU A 189 14.28 -39.03 22.21
CA GLU A 189 13.16 -38.13 22.01
C GLU A 189 12.56 -37.77 23.36
N SER A 190 12.85 -36.55 23.79
CA SER A 190 12.29 -35.92 24.97
C SER A 190 10.76 -35.90 24.85
N TYR A 191 10.08 -36.85 25.47
CA TYR A 191 8.61 -36.93 25.47
C TYR A 191 8.04 -35.58 25.93
N CYS A 192 7.12 -35.05 25.12
CA CYS A 192 6.64 -33.69 25.21
C CYS A 192 6.13 -33.34 26.61
N ARG A 193 6.91 -32.55 27.35
CA ARG A 193 6.47 -31.88 28.57
C ARG A 193 5.17 -31.14 28.28
N PHE A 194 4.15 -31.37 29.10
CA PHE A 194 2.83 -30.74 28.95
C PHE A 194 2.99 -29.21 28.78
N PRO A 195 2.39 -28.61 27.74
CA PRO A 195 2.76 -27.26 27.29
C PRO A 195 2.47 -26.18 28.34
N HIS A 196 1.56 -26.43 29.28
CA HIS A 196 1.22 -25.48 30.34
C HIS A 196 2.16 -25.52 31.56
N CYS A 197 3.19 -26.36 31.58
CA CYS A 197 4.15 -26.42 32.70
C CYS A 197 5.13 -25.25 32.74
N LYS A 198 5.34 -24.55 31.62
CA LYS A 198 6.14 -23.31 31.55
C LYS A 198 5.27 -22.20 30.98
N PHE A 199 5.35 -21.00 31.53
CA PHE A 199 4.53 -19.87 31.07
C PHE A 199 4.68 -19.58 29.57
N GLY A 200 5.90 -19.57 29.03
CA GLY A 200 6.13 -19.32 27.59
C GLY A 200 5.51 -20.38 26.67
N LEU A 201 5.57 -21.66 27.06
CA LEU A 201 4.92 -22.75 26.33
C LEU A 201 3.39 -22.70 26.49
N SER A 202 2.90 -22.26 27.65
CA SER A 202 1.47 -22.03 27.89
C SER A 202 0.96 -20.92 26.98
N LEU A 203 1.69 -19.81 26.86
CA LEU A 203 1.36 -18.70 25.96
C LEU A 203 1.34 -19.15 24.49
N LEU A 204 2.37 -19.88 24.05
CA LEU A 204 2.41 -20.44 22.71
C LEU A 204 1.25 -21.42 22.46
N LYS A 205 0.89 -22.24 23.46
CA LYS A 205 -0.22 -23.18 23.32
C LYS A 205 -1.57 -22.47 23.25
N VAL A 206 -1.80 -21.44 24.06
CA VAL A 206 -3.00 -20.61 23.97
C VAL A 206 -3.06 -19.88 22.62
N TYR A 207 -1.94 -19.38 22.11
CA TYR A 207 -1.89 -18.79 20.77
C TYR A 207 -2.20 -19.80 19.64
N THR A 208 -1.66 -21.01 19.69
CA THR A 208 -1.97 -22.05 18.69
C THR A 208 -3.43 -22.53 18.78
N MET A 209 -4.02 -22.56 19.99
CA MET A 209 -5.46 -22.80 20.15
C MET A 209 -6.31 -21.70 19.51
N MET A 210 -5.89 -20.43 19.56
CA MET A 210 -6.57 -19.34 18.83
C MET A 210 -6.65 -19.62 17.34
N MET A 211 -5.58 -20.20 16.77
CA MET A 211 -5.49 -20.58 15.35
C MET A 211 -6.26 -21.88 15.03
N GLY A 212 -6.90 -22.51 16.02
CA GLY A 212 -7.69 -23.72 15.84
C GLY A 212 -6.91 -25.03 16.04
N GLU A 213 -5.67 -24.99 16.52
CA GLU A 213 -4.91 -26.21 16.87
C GLU A 213 -5.43 -26.80 18.18
N ILE A 214 -6.50 -27.59 18.08
CA ILE A 214 -7.02 -28.41 19.16
C ILE A 214 -6.13 -29.66 19.20
N GLY A 215 -5.35 -29.81 20.27
CA GLY A 215 -4.62 -31.07 20.51
C GLY A 215 -5.58 -32.21 20.82
N ASP A 216 -5.10 -33.31 21.38
CA ASP A 216 -5.99 -34.43 21.76
C ASP A 216 -7.17 -33.94 22.60
N GLU A 217 -8.39 -34.32 22.20
CA GLU A 217 -9.65 -33.86 22.81
C GLU A 217 -9.71 -34.14 24.31
N THR A 218 -9.04 -35.22 24.74
CA THR A 218 -8.99 -35.67 26.13
C THR A 218 -7.96 -34.93 27.00
N ARG A 219 -7.18 -33.99 26.42
CA ARG A 219 -6.05 -33.33 27.10
C ARG A 219 -6.44 -32.55 28.36
N TYR A 220 -7.67 -32.05 28.42
CA TYR A 220 -8.18 -31.23 29.54
C TYR A 220 -9.12 -32.00 30.48
N GLU A 221 -9.28 -33.32 30.30
CA GLU A 221 -10.19 -34.15 31.11
C GLU A 221 -9.71 -34.32 32.55
N THR A 222 -8.41 -34.15 32.81
CA THR A 222 -7.81 -34.30 34.14
C THR A 222 -8.30 -33.26 35.16
N SER A 223 -8.72 -32.07 34.69
CA SER A 223 -9.22 -30.99 35.55
C SER A 223 -10.47 -30.33 34.96
N ARG A 224 -11.59 -30.44 35.67
CA ARG A 224 -12.86 -29.78 35.29
C ARG A 224 -12.72 -28.27 35.14
N VAL A 225 -11.85 -27.64 35.95
CA VAL A 225 -11.58 -26.20 35.86
C VAL A 225 -10.91 -25.87 34.53
N ALA A 226 -9.92 -26.68 34.12
CA ALA A 226 -9.25 -26.51 32.84
C ALA A 226 -10.22 -26.71 31.66
N GLN A 227 -11.14 -27.67 31.77
CA GLN A 227 -12.17 -27.90 30.76
C GLN A 227 -13.12 -26.69 30.62
N TYR A 228 -13.61 -26.11 31.72
CA TYR A 228 -14.44 -24.89 31.66
C TYR A 228 -13.67 -23.68 31.12
N LEU A 229 -12.39 -23.52 31.50
CA LEU A 229 -11.52 -22.47 30.95
C LEU A 229 -11.32 -22.65 29.44
N TYR A 230 -11.13 -23.88 28.97
CA TYR A 230 -10.98 -24.18 27.56
C TYR A 230 -12.26 -23.87 26.77
N VAL A 231 -13.43 -24.29 27.24
CA VAL A 231 -14.72 -23.99 26.60
C VAL A 231 -14.98 -22.48 26.58
N GLY A 232 -14.73 -21.79 27.70
CA GLY A 232 -14.86 -20.34 27.79
C GLY A 232 -13.90 -19.59 26.87
N TYR A 233 -12.65 -20.06 26.78
CA TYR A 233 -11.64 -19.54 25.85
C TYR A 233 -12.06 -19.71 24.40
N ALA A 234 -12.48 -20.91 24.00
CA ALA A 234 -12.90 -21.19 22.63
C ALA A 234 -14.10 -20.33 22.21
N PHE A 235 -15.10 -20.19 23.08
CA PHE A 235 -16.26 -19.34 22.80
C PHE A 235 -15.89 -17.85 22.68
N LEU A 236 -15.11 -17.33 23.63
CA LEU A 236 -14.75 -15.91 23.66
C LEU A 236 -13.76 -15.56 22.54
N VAL A 237 -12.65 -16.28 22.44
CA VAL A 237 -11.54 -15.91 21.56
C VAL A 237 -11.76 -16.41 20.13
N VAL A 238 -12.15 -17.67 19.95
CA VAL A 238 -12.24 -18.24 18.60
C VAL A 238 -13.52 -17.79 17.90
N ILE A 239 -14.66 -17.75 18.59
CA ILE A 239 -15.94 -17.42 17.94
C ILE A 239 -16.19 -15.92 17.94
N LEU A 240 -16.16 -15.26 19.11
CA LEU A 240 -16.54 -13.86 19.21
C LEU A 240 -15.47 -12.95 18.58
N LEU A 241 -14.20 -13.09 18.96
CA LEU A 241 -13.16 -12.19 18.48
C LEU A 241 -12.86 -12.38 16.98
N SER A 242 -12.92 -13.60 16.43
CA SER A 242 -12.74 -13.81 14.99
C SER A 242 -13.84 -13.14 14.16
N ASN A 243 -15.10 -13.23 14.59
CA ASN A 243 -16.21 -12.56 13.91
C ASN A 243 -16.07 -11.04 13.92
N VAL A 244 -15.64 -10.48 15.05
CA VAL A 244 -15.38 -9.04 15.17
C VAL A 244 -14.19 -8.61 14.32
N LEU A 245 -13.10 -9.40 14.28
CA LEU A 245 -11.95 -9.10 13.44
C LEU A 245 -12.33 -9.07 11.96
N ILE A 246 -13.09 -10.05 11.48
CA ILE A 246 -13.56 -10.10 10.08
C ILE A 246 -14.40 -8.85 9.77
N ALA A 247 -15.29 -8.44 10.68
CA ALA A 247 -16.11 -7.25 10.49
C ALA A 247 -15.25 -5.97 10.39
N ILE A 248 -14.27 -5.79 11.29
CA ILE A 248 -13.37 -4.62 11.28
C ILE A 248 -12.52 -4.57 10.00
N VAL A 249 -12.00 -5.72 9.56
CA VAL A 249 -11.17 -5.81 8.34
C VAL A 249 -12.02 -5.49 7.10
N THR A 250 -13.25 -6.01 7.03
CA THR A 250 -14.16 -5.78 5.91
C THR A 250 -14.53 -4.30 5.78
N ASP A 251 -14.94 -3.65 6.88
CA ASP A 251 -15.24 -2.21 6.93
C ASP A 251 -14.03 -1.34 6.57
N SER A 252 -12.85 -1.71 7.10
CA SER A 252 -11.63 -0.95 6.83
C SER A 252 -11.16 -1.08 5.38
N TYR A 253 -11.38 -2.23 4.74
CA TYR A 253 -10.99 -2.45 3.35
C TYR A 253 -11.84 -1.61 2.37
N GLU A 254 -13.15 -1.51 2.62
CA GLU A 254 -14.07 -0.71 1.80
C GLU A 254 -13.69 0.78 1.78
N ILE A 255 -13.25 1.33 2.92
CA ILE A 255 -12.84 2.74 3.03
C ILE A 255 -11.53 3.03 2.27
N ILE A 256 -10.59 2.09 2.27
CA ILE A 256 -9.26 2.30 1.66
C ILE A 256 -9.35 2.36 0.13
N GLN A 257 -10.18 1.50 -0.45
CA GLN A 257 -10.28 1.36 -1.91
C GLN A 257 -10.82 2.63 -2.58
N ASN A 258 -11.70 3.38 -1.90
CA ASN A 258 -12.43 4.49 -2.52
C ASN A 258 -11.72 5.84 -2.46
N ASP A 259 -11.04 6.20 -1.36
CA ASP A 259 -10.64 7.61 -1.14
C ASP A 259 -9.13 7.87 -1.00
N ARG A 260 -8.32 6.88 -0.61
CA ARG A 260 -6.93 7.13 -0.15
C ARG A 260 -5.83 6.56 -1.04
N ALA A 261 -6.15 5.58 -1.89
CA ALA A 261 -5.18 4.93 -2.77
C ALA A 261 -4.40 5.92 -3.64
N ALA A 262 -5.11 6.85 -4.29
CA ALA A 262 -4.48 7.82 -5.19
C ALA A 262 -3.60 8.84 -4.43
N ILE A 263 -4.05 9.34 -3.29
CA ILE A 263 -3.32 10.38 -2.55
C ILE A 263 -2.01 9.82 -1.99
N VAL A 264 -2.06 8.65 -1.36
CA VAL A 264 -0.87 7.99 -0.80
C VAL A 264 0.13 7.62 -1.89
N PHE A 265 -0.37 7.24 -3.07
CA PHE A 265 0.49 7.00 -4.22
C PHE A 265 1.23 8.27 -4.66
N TRP A 266 0.50 9.36 -4.90
CA TRP A 266 1.10 10.60 -5.39
C TRP A 266 2.03 11.25 -4.36
N SER A 267 1.75 11.14 -3.06
CA SER A 267 2.66 11.64 -2.02
C SER A 267 4.01 10.90 -2.06
N ASN A 268 4.00 9.56 -2.07
CA ASN A 268 5.24 8.77 -2.11
C ASN A 268 6.06 9.06 -3.38
N ARG A 269 5.39 9.24 -4.52
CA ARG A 269 6.07 9.53 -5.79
C ARG A 269 6.64 10.96 -5.83
N LEU A 270 5.92 11.93 -5.28
CA LEU A 270 6.39 13.32 -5.19
C LEU A 270 7.59 13.43 -4.25
N ASP A 271 7.56 12.73 -3.12
CA ASP A 271 8.68 12.69 -2.19
C ASP A 271 9.92 12.07 -2.86
N PHE A 272 9.74 10.96 -3.57
CA PHE A 272 10.83 10.35 -4.35
C PHE A 272 11.40 11.27 -5.44
N VAL A 273 10.53 11.94 -6.20
CA VAL A 273 10.98 12.88 -7.26
C VAL A 273 11.70 14.08 -6.65
N ALA A 274 11.18 14.64 -5.56
CA ALA A 274 11.80 15.74 -4.85
C ALA A 274 13.18 15.36 -4.29
N GLU A 275 13.32 14.14 -3.76
CA GLU A 275 14.58 13.60 -3.28
C GLU A 275 15.59 13.44 -4.43
N MET A 276 15.19 12.83 -5.54
CA MET A 276 16.05 12.67 -6.71
C MET A 276 16.48 13.99 -7.32
N ASP A 277 15.58 14.97 -7.37
CA ASP A 277 15.91 16.32 -7.83
C ASP A 277 16.90 16.99 -6.87
N ALA A 278 16.70 16.88 -5.56
CA ALA A 278 17.64 17.41 -4.56
C ALA A 278 19.06 16.85 -4.75
N ILE A 279 19.18 15.54 -4.99
CA ILE A 279 20.46 14.87 -5.27
C ILE A 279 21.07 15.37 -6.59
N ALA A 280 20.27 15.46 -7.65
CA ALA A 280 20.74 15.92 -8.96
C ALA A 280 21.21 17.38 -8.93
N TYR A 281 20.48 18.26 -8.24
CA TYR A 281 20.87 19.66 -8.03
C TYR A 281 22.13 19.79 -7.18
N GLY A 282 22.27 18.99 -6.11
CA GLY A 282 23.46 18.95 -5.27
C GLY A 282 24.72 18.56 -6.05
N PHE A 283 24.61 17.54 -6.91
CA PHE A 283 25.73 17.10 -7.75
C PHE A 283 26.15 18.18 -8.75
N ARG A 284 25.19 18.79 -9.46
CA ARG A 284 25.44 19.82 -10.48
C ARG A 284 26.10 21.09 -9.91
N ASN A 285 25.69 21.53 -8.72
CA ASN A 285 26.31 22.70 -8.08
C ASN A 285 27.75 22.40 -7.64
N ARG A 286 28.04 21.20 -7.17
CA ARG A 286 29.39 20.81 -6.75
C ARG A 286 30.36 20.67 -7.93
N THR A 287 29.90 20.14 -9.06
CA THR A 287 30.73 20.07 -10.28
C THR A 287 31.08 21.44 -10.84
N ARG A 288 30.18 22.43 -10.73
CA ARG A 288 30.47 23.82 -11.13
C ARG A 288 31.50 24.50 -10.23
N PHE A 289 31.60 24.12 -8.96
CA PHE A 289 32.58 24.70 -8.05
C PHE A 289 34.01 24.14 -8.30
N LEU A 290 34.13 22.91 -8.79
CA LEU A 290 35.41 22.27 -9.12
C LEU A 290 35.90 22.58 -10.55
N GLY A 291 34.98 22.85 -11.49
CA GLY A 291 35.31 23.39 -12.80
C GLY A 291 35.60 24.88 -12.66
N GLY A 292 36.85 25.24 -12.42
CA GLY A 292 37.34 26.59 -12.12
C GLY A 292 37.20 27.63 -13.25
N ASP A 293 36.00 27.80 -13.79
CA ASP A 293 35.64 28.99 -14.55
C ASP A 293 35.58 30.16 -13.56
N ARG A 294 36.73 30.84 -13.44
CA ARG A 294 36.80 32.15 -12.79
C ARG A 294 35.74 33.04 -13.42
N PRO A 295 34.82 33.65 -12.64
CA PRO A 295 33.89 34.63 -13.17
C PRO A 295 34.69 35.89 -13.55
N SER A 296 35.24 35.91 -14.76
CA SER A 296 35.74 37.11 -15.39
C SER A 296 34.54 37.87 -15.96
N GLY A 297 33.94 38.76 -15.15
CA GLY A 297 33.01 39.77 -15.66
C GLY A 297 31.84 40.08 -14.72
N ALA A 298 31.95 41.25 -14.07
CA ALA A 298 30.90 42.11 -13.53
C ALA A 298 29.54 41.50 -13.10
N MET A 299 29.31 41.62 -11.80
CA MET A 299 28.04 41.46 -11.09
C MET A 299 26.96 42.41 -11.65
N GLY A 300 26.25 41.99 -12.68
CA GLY A 300 24.97 42.56 -13.10
C GLY A 300 23.85 41.90 -12.30
N THR A 301 23.12 42.69 -11.52
CA THR A 301 21.89 42.29 -10.83
C THR A 301 20.90 41.66 -11.83
N PRO A 302 20.28 40.50 -11.53
CA PRO A 302 19.22 39.98 -12.37
C PRO A 302 17.98 40.87 -12.23
N GLN A 303 17.80 41.79 -13.17
CA GLN A 303 16.49 42.41 -13.37
C GLN A 303 15.54 41.35 -13.91
N VAL A 304 14.62 40.92 -13.06
CA VAL A 304 13.40 40.22 -13.48
C VAL A 304 12.57 41.22 -14.26
N GLN A 305 12.78 41.26 -15.57
CA GLN A 305 11.94 42.03 -16.48
C GLN A 305 10.74 41.15 -16.82
N GLU A 306 9.66 41.31 -16.05
CA GLU A 306 8.34 40.82 -16.43
C GLU A 306 7.95 41.50 -17.74
N SER A 307 8.01 40.75 -18.84
CA SER A 307 7.44 41.17 -20.13
C SER A 307 6.01 40.62 -20.20
N PRO A 308 4.98 41.48 -20.12
CA PRO A 308 3.62 41.08 -20.46
C PRO A 308 3.51 41.14 -21.98
N TYR A 309 3.02 40.07 -22.61
CA TYR A 309 2.83 39.91 -24.06
C TYR A 309 4.07 39.61 -24.90
N SER A 310 4.52 38.36 -24.84
CA SER A 310 5.14 37.72 -26.01
C SER A 310 4.61 36.30 -26.13
N SER A 311 3.62 36.10 -27.00
CA SER A 311 3.27 34.81 -27.58
C SER A 311 4.35 34.41 -28.59
N GLY A 312 5.58 34.26 -28.10
CA GLY A 312 6.70 33.74 -28.84
C GLY A 312 6.63 32.23 -28.82
N ILE A 313 6.35 31.65 -29.99
CA ILE A 313 6.61 30.24 -30.28
C ILE A 313 8.06 30.00 -29.87
N MET A 314 8.27 29.29 -28.75
CA MET A 314 9.58 28.81 -28.35
C MET A 314 10.06 27.88 -29.45
N HIS A 315 10.86 28.42 -30.37
CA HIS A 315 11.68 27.61 -31.24
C HIS A 315 12.76 27.00 -30.34
N GLU A 316 12.45 25.80 -29.84
CA GLU A 316 13.37 24.93 -29.13
C GLU A 316 14.56 24.70 -30.07
N GLN A 317 15.59 25.55 -29.94
CA GLN A 317 16.89 25.29 -30.53
C GLN A 317 17.43 24.08 -29.78
N SER A 318 17.05 22.90 -30.27
CA SER A 318 17.59 21.62 -29.87
C SER A 318 19.10 21.69 -30.07
N GLY A 319 19.83 21.98 -28.99
CA GLY A 319 21.26 21.76 -28.98
C GLY A 319 21.50 20.36 -29.51
N GLN A 320 22.31 20.24 -30.56
CA GLN A 320 22.83 18.99 -31.09
C GLN A 320 23.77 18.35 -30.06
N GLY A 321 23.26 18.09 -28.85
CA GLY A 321 23.89 17.17 -27.93
C GLY A 321 23.84 15.80 -28.60
N SER A 322 25.03 15.25 -28.85
CA SER A 322 25.29 13.88 -29.33
C SER A 322 24.05 13.00 -29.18
N LYS A 323 23.27 12.87 -30.27
CA LYS A 323 22.15 11.93 -30.30
C LYS A 323 22.79 10.56 -30.09
N SER A 324 22.44 9.90 -28.99
CA SER A 324 23.03 8.62 -28.63
C SER A 324 22.84 7.66 -29.80
N ILE A 325 23.92 7.09 -30.32
CA ILE A 325 23.94 6.10 -31.42
C ILE A 325 22.84 5.03 -31.23
N PHE A 326 22.55 4.66 -29.99
CA PHE A 326 21.49 3.73 -29.59
C PHE A 326 20.07 4.17 -29.97
N TYR A 327 19.74 5.46 -29.87
CA TYR A 327 18.43 5.98 -30.23
C TYR A 327 18.20 5.88 -31.74
N ASP A 328 19.21 6.21 -32.53
CA ASP A 328 19.13 6.12 -33.99
C ASP A 328 19.10 4.66 -34.47
N GLY A 329 19.88 3.78 -33.82
CA GLY A 329 19.81 2.33 -34.06
C GLY A 329 18.43 1.76 -33.76
N TRP A 330 17.82 2.14 -32.63
CA TRP A 330 16.47 1.69 -32.28
C TRP A 330 15.42 2.25 -33.23
N LYS A 331 15.50 3.53 -33.58
CA LYS A 331 14.60 4.16 -34.54
C LYS A 331 14.66 3.45 -35.90
N SER A 332 15.86 3.05 -36.33
CA SER A 332 16.05 2.26 -37.55
C SER A 332 15.37 0.90 -37.46
N ILE A 333 15.45 0.21 -36.31
CA ILE A 333 14.72 -1.05 -36.09
C ILE A 333 13.21 -0.82 -36.11
N VAL A 334 12.69 0.19 -35.40
CA VAL A 334 11.24 0.47 -35.35
C VAL A 334 10.71 0.86 -36.72
N GLN A 335 11.49 1.57 -37.54
CA GLN A 335 11.13 1.89 -38.91
C GLN A 335 10.93 0.63 -39.78
N LEU A 336 11.58 -0.51 -39.48
CA LEU A 336 11.30 -1.78 -40.16
C LEU A 336 9.89 -2.33 -39.87
N PHE A 337 9.24 -1.85 -38.81
CA PHE A 337 7.88 -2.22 -38.41
C PHE A 337 6.84 -1.15 -38.77
N ASP A 338 7.23 -0.03 -39.38
CA ASP A 338 6.30 1.03 -39.77
C ASP A 338 5.45 0.55 -40.96
N GLN A 339 4.14 0.50 -40.77
CA GLN A 339 3.20 0.03 -41.79
C GLN A 339 3.25 0.88 -43.06
N ASN A 340 3.59 2.17 -42.92
CA ASN A 340 3.65 3.09 -44.06
C ASN A 340 4.82 2.79 -45.00
N LEU A 341 5.82 2.01 -44.56
CA LEU A 341 6.95 1.61 -45.42
C LEU A 341 6.53 0.57 -46.48
N TYR A 342 5.38 -0.08 -46.27
CA TYR A 342 4.83 -1.11 -47.15
C TYR A 342 3.92 -0.53 -48.23
N ASP A 343 3.41 0.71 -48.06
CA ASP A 343 2.46 1.29 -49.02
C ASP A 343 3.12 1.70 -50.35
N ASP A 344 4.45 1.93 -50.36
CA ASP A 344 5.20 2.35 -51.56
C ASP A 344 5.91 1.19 -52.30
N ILE A 345 5.91 -0.02 -51.73
CA ILE A 345 6.61 -1.18 -52.30
C ILE A 345 5.56 -2.17 -52.84
N ASP A 346 5.59 -2.46 -54.15
CA ASP A 346 4.71 -3.45 -54.79
C ASP A 346 4.95 -4.84 -54.19
N LEU A 347 4.17 -5.16 -53.16
CA LEU A 347 4.20 -6.37 -52.32
C LEU A 347 3.64 -7.60 -53.03
N SER A 348 4.10 -7.85 -54.26
CA SER A 348 3.80 -9.12 -54.90
C SER A 348 4.63 -10.23 -54.22
N PRO A 349 4.02 -11.33 -53.74
CA PRO A 349 4.75 -12.44 -53.10
C PRO A 349 5.74 -13.17 -54.03
N GLN A 350 5.80 -12.78 -55.31
CA GLN A 350 6.74 -13.27 -56.31
C GLN A 350 8.08 -12.51 -56.27
N ASN A 351 8.14 -11.32 -55.67
CA ASN A 351 9.39 -10.56 -55.55
C ASN A 351 10.26 -11.12 -54.41
N ILE A 352 11.52 -11.43 -54.71
CA ILE A 352 12.50 -11.92 -53.73
C ILE A 352 12.71 -10.92 -52.58
N GLU A 353 12.58 -9.63 -52.87
CA GLU A 353 12.71 -8.56 -51.88
C GLU A 353 11.71 -8.72 -50.73
N PHE A 354 10.47 -9.13 -51.01
CA PHE A 354 9.47 -9.41 -49.99
C PHE A 354 9.94 -10.45 -48.98
N TRP A 355 10.49 -11.57 -49.47
CA TRP A 355 10.97 -12.66 -48.62
C TRP A 355 12.20 -12.27 -47.81
N CYS A 356 13.10 -11.48 -48.38
CA CYS A 356 14.23 -10.91 -47.64
C CYS A 356 13.76 -10.00 -46.50
N TYR A 357 12.83 -9.07 -46.77
CA TYR A 357 12.28 -8.19 -45.74
C TYR A 357 11.56 -8.96 -44.63
N PHE A 358 10.73 -9.94 -45.00
CA PHE A 358 10.03 -10.79 -44.03
C PHE A 358 11.02 -11.58 -43.16
N PHE A 359 12.10 -12.11 -43.75
CA PHE A 359 13.15 -12.81 -43.00
C PHE A 359 13.90 -11.86 -42.06
N PHE A 360 14.27 -10.66 -42.51
CA PHE A 360 14.92 -9.66 -41.66
C PHE A 360 14.02 -9.19 -40.52
N GLN A 361 12.74 -8.96 -40.78
CA GLN A 361 11.76 -8.62 -39.75
C GLN A 361 11.59 -9.77 -38.75
N GLY A 362 11.48 -11.01 -39.25
CA GLY A 362 11.43 -12.22 -38.42
C GLY A 362 12.68 -12.38 -37.55
N ALA A 363 13.87 -12.19 -38.12
CA ALA A 363 15.14 -12.25 -37.39
C ALA A 363 15.26 -11.11 -36.36
N ALA A 364 14.80 -9.90 -36.70
CA ALA A 364 14.76 -8.78 -35.77
C ALA A 364 13.84 -9.06 -34.58
N VAL A 365 12.64 -9.63 -34.81
CA VAL A 365 11.70 -10.00 -33.74
C VAL A 365 12.18 -11.17 -32.90
N LEU A 366 12.74 -12.22 -33.52
CA LEU A 366 13.10 -13.45 -32.82
C LEU A 366 14.47 -13.41 -32.13
N VAL A 367 15.41 -12.61 -32.64
CA VAL A 367 16.80 -12.61 -32.18
C VAL A 367 17.21 -11.24 -31.65
N VAL A 368 17.08 -10.19 -32.46
CA VAL A 368 17.63 -8.86 -32.10
C VAL A 368 16.88 -8.24 -30.93
N ILE A 369 15.54 -8.22 -30.98
CA ILE A 369 14.71 -7.64 -29.91
C ILE A 369 14.93 -8.39 -28.58
N PRO A 370 14.84 -9.73 -28.51
CA PRO A 370 15.09 -10.47 -27.27
C PRO A 370 16.52 -10.28 -26.74
N LEU A 371 17.54 -10.35 -27.60
CA LEU A 371 18.93 -10.10 -27.18
C LEU A 371 19.12 -8.68 -26.64
N TRP A 372 18.51 -7.67 -27.27
CA TRP A 372 18.58 -6.30 -26.80
C TRP A 372 17.82 -6.13 -25.47
N ILE A 373 16.65 -6.74 -25.32
CA ILE A 373 15.92 -6.73 -24.03
C ILE A 373 16.77 -7.37 -22.94
N ILE A 374 17.41 -8.50 -23.21
CA ILE A 374 18.32 -9.18 -22.26
C ILE A 374 19.53 -8.30 -21.96
N ALA A 375 20.17 -7.71 -22.97
CA ALA A 375 21.32 -6.81 -22.78
C ALA A 375 20.93 -5.57 -21.96
N GLY A 376 19.73 -5.03 -22.19
CA GLY A 376 19.16 -3.98 -21.36
C GLY A 376 18.87 -4.43 -19.94
N LEU A 377 18.36 -5.65 -19.73
CA LEU A 377 18.13 -6.21 -18.40
C LEU A 377 19.46 -6.37 -17.63
N VAL A 378 20.50 -6.88 -18.29
CA VAL A 378 21.86 -7.01 -17.72
C VAL A 378 22.49 -5.65 -17.41
N THR A 379 22.17 -4.61 -18.20
CA THR A 379 22.66 -3.24 -17.99
C THR A 379 21.70 -2.37 -17.14
N ALA A 380 20.85 -3.00 -16.31
CA ALA A 380 19.90 -2.31 -15.43
C ALA A 380 19.00 -1.28 -16.16
N GLY A 381 18.58 -1.63 -17.38
CA GLY A 381 17.74 -0.82 -18.24
C GLY A 381 18.45 0.30 -18.98
N TRP A 382 19.78 0.46 -18.85
CA TRP A 382 20.51 1.53 -19.53
C TRP A 382 20.39 1.41 -21.05
N LEU A 383 20.59 0.20 -21.59
CA LEU A 383 20.44 -0.09 -23.02
C LEU A 383 18.98 -0.21 -23.48
N TRP A 384 17.98 -0.25 -22.57
CA TRP A 384 16.59 -0.40 -23.02
C TRP A 384 16.13 0.78 -23.86
N PRO A 385 15.44 0.52 -24.98
CA PRO A 385 14.78 1.54 -25.77
C PRO A 385 13.82 2.37 -24.91
N PRO A 386 13.67 3.67 -25.23
CA PRO A 386 12.77 4.55 -24.48
C PRO A 386 11.33 4.04 -24.47
N GLN A 387 10.85 3.38 -25.52
CA GLN A 387 9.50 2.84 -25.62
C GLN A 387 9.25 1.68 -24.66
N ILE A 388 10.23 0.78 -24.50
CA ILE A 388 10.12 -0.35 -23.55
C ILE A 388 10.16 0.19 -22.13
N ARG A 389 11.04 1.17 -21.89
CA ARG A 389 11.12 1.85 -20.59
C ARG A 389 9.82 2.61 -20.28
N GLU A 390 9.27 3.33 -21.25
CA GLU A 390 7.98 3.99 -21.12
C GLU A 390 6.89 2.94 -20.85
N TYR A 391 6.81 1.87 -21.63
CA TYR A 391 5.81 0.82 -21.39
C TYR A 391 5.91 0.17 -19.99
N LEU A 392 7.13 -0.06 -19.50
CA LEU A 392 7.36 -0.67 -18.18
C LEU A 392 7.16 0.30 -17.01
N PHE A 393 7.55 1.57 -17.15
CA PHE A 393 7.59 2.54 -16.02
C PHE A 393 6.61 3.70 -16.14
N VAL A 394 6.30 4.12 -17.36
CA VAL A 394 5.07 4.88 -17.59
C VAL A 394 3.98 3.83 -17.59
N GLN A 395 3.50 3.48 -16.40
CA GLN A 395 2.18 2.89 -16.30
C GLN A 395 1.30 3.70 -17.23
N LYS A 396 0.81 3.05 -18.30
CA LYS A 396 -0.23 3.63 -19.14
C LYS A 396 -1.23 4.11 -18.14
N GLU A 397 -1.29 5.44 -17.97
CA GLU A 397 -2.13 5.98 -16.94
C GLU A 397 -3.46 5.29 -17.16
N THR A 398 -4.02 4.72 -16.11
CA THR A 398 -5.47 4.72 -15.98
C THR A 398 -5.92 6.20 -15.92
N ALA A 399 -5.52 7.03 -16.88
CA ALA A 399 -6.09 8.31 -17.27
C ALA A 399 -7.48 8.09 -17.85
N ILE A 400 -7.76 6.85 -18.27
CA ILE A 400 -9.12 6.32 -18.36
C ILE A 400 -9.86 6.57 -17.03
N SER A 401 -9.24 6.43 -15.86
CA SER A 401 -9.95 6.64 -14.60
C SER A 401 -10.16 8.11 -14.25
N ARG A 402 -9.25 9.07 -14.43
CA ARG A 402 -9.55 10.43 -13.92
C ARG A 402 -10.61 11.15 -14.75
N ALA A 403 -10.50 11.10 -16.08
CA ALA A 403 -11.50 11.69 -16.96
C ALA A 403 -12.81 10.90 -16.91
N ASP A 404 -12.79 9.55 -16.87
CA ASP A 404 -14.03 8.78 -16.78
C ASP A 404 -14.64 8.82 -15.37
N LEU A 405 -13.85 8.94 -14.30
CA LEU A 405 -14.35 9.14 -12.92
C LEU A 405 -14.86 10.56 -12.71
N GLU A 406 -14.23 11.58 -13.29
CA GLU A 406 -14.81 12.92 -13.35
C GLU A 406 -16.09 12.93 -14.18
N LYS A 407 -16.13 12.19 -15.29
CA LYS A 407 -17.34 12.02 -16.10
C LYS A 407 -18.42 11.25 -15.34
N GLN A 408 -18.07 10.19 -14.60
CA GLN A 408 -18.98 9.41 -13.79
C GLN A 408 -19.49 10.22 -12.59
N LYS A 409 -18.64 11.02 -11.96
CA LYS A 409 -19.05 12.00 -10.92
C LYS A 409 -19.93 13.10 -11.51
N LEU A 410 -19.65 13.59 -12.72
CA LEU A 410 -20.51 14.54 -13.41
C LEU A 410 -21.86 13.92 -13.80
N GLU A 411 -21.89 12.66 -14.21
CA GLU A 411 -23.10 11.89 -14.49
C GLU A 411 -23.91 11.67 -13.22
N GLN A 412 -23.28 11.27 -12.11
CA GLN A 412 -23.92 11.17 -10.80
C GLN A 412 -24.45 12.52 -10.31
N LEU A 413 -23.71 13.61 -10.48
CA LEU A 413 -24.17 14.95 -10.12
C LEU A 413 -25.35 15.41 -10.98
N LYS A 414 -25.35 15.09 -12.29
CA LYS A 414 -26.49 15.36 -13.17
C LYS A 414 -27.71 14.55 -12.75
N GLU A 415 -27.53 13.28 -12.38
CA GLU A 415 -28.59 12.42 -11.87
C GLU A 415 -29.17 12.97 -10.56
N ILE A 416 -28.32 13.32 -9.59
CA ILE A 416 -28.73 13.96 -8.33
C ILE A 416 -29.44 15.29 -8.59
N GLN A 417 -28.93 16.12 -9.49
CA GLN A 417 -29.57 17.38 -9.84
C GLN A 417 -30.95 17.16 -10.50
N SER A 418 -31.10 16.11 -11.30
CA SER A 418 -32.37 15.72 -11.89
C SER A 418 -33.36 15.23 -10.81
N ASN A 419 -32.88 14.43 -9.85
CA ASN A 419 -33.67 13.93 -8.71
C ASN A 419 -34.09 15.06 -7.76
N ILE A 420 -33.24 16.05 -7.52
CA ILE A 420 -33.60 17.26 -6.75
C ILE A 420 -34.67 18.07 -7.49
N LYS A 421 -34.59 18.14 -8.83
CA LYS A 421 -35.57 18.87 -9.64
C LYS A 421 -36.93 18.19 -9.63
N THR A 422 -36.97 16.85 -9.75
CA THR A 422 -38.21 16.07 -9.66
C THR A 422 -38.79 16.14 -8.24
N LEU A 423 -37.97 15.97 -7.20
CA LEU A 423 -38.41 16.12 -5.81
C LEU A 423 -38.97 17.52 -5.54
N LYS A 424 -38.34 18.58 -6.07
CA LYS A 424 -38.83 19.96 -5.94
C LYS A 424 -40.17 20.16 -6.64
N SER A 425 -40.40 19.54 -7.80
CA SER A 425 -41.72 19.60 -8.46
C SER A 425 -42.78 18.81 -7.70
N ASP A 426 -42.42 17.68 -7.12
CA ASP A 426 -43.34 16.87 -6.32
C ASP A 426 -43.76 17.59 -5.04
N VAL A 427 -42.80 18.16 -4.29
CA VAL A 427 -43.10 18.99 -3.11
C VAL A 427 -43.95 20.21 -3.47
N ARG A 428 -43.69 20.84 -4.62
CA ARG A 428 -44.51 21.99 -5.07
C ARG A 428 -45.94 21.56 -5.42
N ARG A 429 -46.10 20.37 -5.99
CA ARG A 429 -47.42 19.79 -6.31
C ARG A 429 -48.17 19.41 -5.04
N GLU A 430 -47.50 18.78 -4.07
CA GLU A 430 -48.09 18.47 -2.77
C GLU A 430 -48.49 19.75 -2.03
N MET A 431 -47.63 20.77 -1.95
CA MET A 431 -48.00 22.05 -1.34
C MET A 431 -49.18 22.75 -2.03
N ALA A 432 -49.34 22.57 -3.35
CA ALA A 432 -50.50 23.11 -4.06
C ALA A 432 -51.78 22.34 -3.71
N ASN A 433 -51.71 21.00 -3.66
CA ASN A 433 -52.82 20.16 -3.24
C ASN A 433 -53.22 20.44 -1.78
N ASP A 434 -52.26 20.56 -0.87
CA ASP A 434 -52.49 20.90 0.54
C ASP A 434 -53.14 22.28 0.66
N ARG A 435 -52.72 23.25 -0.15
CA ARG A 435 -53.33 24.58 -0.17
C ARG A 435 -54.79 24.53 -0.63
N ASP A 436 -55.10 23.72 -1.63
CA ASP A 436 -56.46 23.53 -2.12
C ASP A 436 -57.33 22.79 -1.09
N GLU A 437 -56.77 21.80 -0.39
CA GLU A 437 -57.45 21.09 0.70
C GLU A 437 -57.71 22.03 1.89
N VAL A 438 -56.75 22.89 2.24
CA VAL A 438 -56.94 23.92 3.28
C VAL A 438 -58.02 24.92 2.87
N ILE A 439 -58.08 25.33 1.59
CA ILE A 439 -59.14 26.22 1.09
C ILE A 439 -60.50 25.50 1.17
N ARG A 440 -60.58 24.22 0.79
CA ARG A 440 -61.81 23.42 0.87
C ARG A 440 -62.27 23.27 2.32
N MET A 441 -61.37 22.89 3.21
CA MET A 441 -61.64 22.76 4.64
C MET A 441 -62.08 24.09 5.26
N LYS A 442 -61.47 25.21 4.86
CA LYS A 442 -61.90 26.54 5.28
C LYS A 442 -63.34 26.85 4.83
N SER A 443 -63.70 26.49 3.59
CA SER A 443 -65.07 26.68 3.09
C SER A 443 -66.09 25.79 3.82
N GLU A 444 -65.71 24.56 4.18
CA GLU A 444 -66.53 23.66 4.99
C GLU A 444 -66.73 24.24 6.41
N VAL A 445 -65.68 24.80 7.02
CA VAL A 445 -65.75 25.47 8.33
C VAL A 445 -66.62 26.73 8.28
N GLU A 446 -66.49 27.57 7.24
CA GLU A 446 -67.34 28.76 7.06
C GLU A 446 -68.82 28.38 6.86
N ALA A 447 -69.10 27.29 6.15
CA ALA A 447 -70.45 26.75 5.99
C ALA A 447 -71.04 26.30 7.33
N VAL A 448 -70.30 25.49 8.11
CA VAL A 448 -70.71 25.05 9.45
C VAL A 448 -70.90 26.25 10.39
N GLN A 449 -70.00 27.23 10.34
CA GLN A 449 -70.13 28.45 11.13
C GLN A 449 -71.42 29.22 10.78
N SER A 450 -71.78 29.28 9.50
CA SER A 450 -73.03 29.93 9.04
C SER A 450 -74.28 29.18 9.50
N GLU A 451 -74.25 27.85 9.49
CA GLU A 451 -75.33 26.98 9.99
C GLU A 451 -75.51 27.19 11.50
N VAL A 452 -74.43 27.15 12.28
CA VAL A 452 -74.47 27.41 13.73
C VAL A 452 -74.98 28.82 14.06
N MET A 453 -74.58 29.84 13.29
CA MET A 453 -75.10 31.20 13.46
C MET A 453 -76.61 31.29 13.15
N SER A 454 -77.09 30.57 12.14
CA SER A 454 -78.51 30.46 11.83
C SER A 454 -79.29 29.78 12.96
N ASP A 455 -78.78 28.66 13.48
CA ASP A 455 -79.38 27.94 14.60
C ASP A 455 -79.44 28.81 15.87
N LEU A 456 -78.37 29.56 16.16
CA LEU A 456 -78.35 30.50 17.28
C LEU A 456 -79.39 31.62 17.12
N GLN A 457 -79.61 32.11 15.89
CA GLN A 457 -80.68 33.09 15.62
C GLN A 457 -82.06 32.46 15.84
N GLN A 458 -82.28 31.23 15.39
CA GLN A 458 -83.55 30.53 15.60
C GLN A 458 -83.82 30.25 17.08
N VAL A 459 -82.81 29.84 17.84
CA VAL A 459 -82.92 29.66 19.30
C VAL A 459 -83.23 30.99 19.98
N ARG A 460 -82.61 32.10 19.53
CA ARG A 460 -82.91 33.44 20.04
C ARG A 460 -84.36 33.82 19.77
N GLU A 461 -84.89 33.57 18.57
CA GLU A 461 -86.29 33.82 18.22
C GLU A 461 -87.25 32.98 19.07
N LEU A 462 -86.98 31.69 19.24
CA LEU A 462 -87.72 30.79 20.13
C LEU A 462 -87.70 31.28 21.58
N MET A 463 -86.55 31.74 22.06
CA MET A 463 -86.40 32.27 23.42
C MET A 463 -87.20 33.57 23.59
N THR A 464 -87.20 34.46 22.58
CA THR A 464 -88.03 35.68 22.61
C THR A 464 -89.52 35.39 22.56
N THR A 465 -89.96 34.42 21.75
CA THR A 465 -91.38 34.01 21.71
C THR A 465 -91.81 33.33 23.01
N LEU A 466 -90.95 32.50 23.63
CA LEU A 466 -91.23 31.93 24.95
C LEU A 466 -91.32 33.01 26.04
N LEU A 467 -90.46 34.02 26.00
CA LEU A 467 -90.51 35.18 26.91
C LEU A 467 -91.79 36.01 26.72
N ASP A 468 -92.21 36.26 25.47
CA ASP A 468 -93.45 37.00 25.18
C ASP A 468 -94.71 36.21 25.57
N MET A 469 -94.72 34.89 25.36
CA MET A 469 -95.78 34.02 25.89
C MET A 469 -95.81 34.02 27.42
N GLY A 470 -94.63 34.05 28.07
CA GLY A 470 -94.52 34.22 29.52
C GLY A 470 -95.10 35.56 29.98
N ARG A 471 -94.87 36.64 29.22
CA ARG A 471 -95.38 37.99 29.52
C ARG A 471 -96.89 38.11 29.33
N GLN A 472 -97.48 37.48 28.31
CA GLN A 472 -98.94 37.42 28.13
C GLN A 472 -99.64 36.65 29.25
N ARG A 473 -99.00 35.62 29.82
CA ARG A 473 -99.56 34.87 30.96
C ARG A 473 -99.47 35.63 32.29
N GLY A 474 -98.57 36.62 32.39
CA GLY A 474 -98.40 37.49 33.57
C GLY A 474 -99.24 38.78 33.57
N GLY A 475 -99.80 39.18 32.42
CA GLY A 475 -100.60 40.42 32.29
C GLY A 475 -102.10 40.28 32.55
N GLY A 476 -102.57 39.08 32.92
CA GLY A 476 -103.95 38.80 33.29
C GLY A 476 -104.11 38.63 34.81
N ARG A 477 -103.86 39.70 35.57
CA ARG A 477 -104.35 39.82 36.95
C ARG A 477 -104.44 41.26 37.40
#